data_AF-A0AAV6CCJ2-F1
#
_entry.id   AF-A0AAV6CCJ2-F1
#
_cell.length_a   1.000
_cell.length_b   1.000
_cell.length_c   1.000
_cell.angle_alpha   90.00
_cell.angle_beta   90.00
_cell.angle_gamma   90.00
#
_symmetry.space_group_name_H-M   'P 1'
#
loop_
_entity.id
_entity.type
_entity.pdbx_description
1 polymer ?
#
loop_
_entity_poly.entity_id
_entity_poly.type
_entity_poly.pdbx_seq_one_letter_code
_entity_poly.pdbx_strand_id
1 'polypeptide(L)'
;MATIVRFLGLLNASVWLGSMVFFTLAVGPGFFSTEMLQLLGRPYAGAAAQVILSRYFDALLWCGILALVHLGVEYFYSGRPINKRLAGLLAALLVVGWASGSYIQPKLKDLHLRMHAVQTTAAQKLEAKKSFGRWHGVSQGINLLALVGVLVYYWTLTSSPSTGRYNMQMFRN
;
A
#
# COMPACT_ATOMS: atom_id res chain seq x y z
N MET A 1 25.42 12.11 -2.88
CA MET A 1 24.50 11.19 -2.17
C MET A 1 25.34 10.04 -1.65
N ALA A 2 25.31 9.72 -0.35
CA ALA A 2 25.93 8.48 0.12
C ALA A 2 25.18 7.31 -0.54
N THR A 3 25.90 6.46 -1.28
CA THR A 3 25.33 5.32 -2.04
C THR A 3 24.38 4.48 -1.20
N ILE A 4 24.68 4.35 0.10
CA ILE A 4 23.88 3.65 1.10
C ILE A 4 22.48 4.26 1.27
N VAL A 5 22.37 5.59 1.40
CA VAL A 5 21.07 6.26 1.57
C VAL A 5 20.19 6.02 0.34
N ARG A 6 20.77 6.09 -0.87
CA ARG A 6 20.03 5.78 -2.11
C ARG A 6 19.54 4.35 -2.14
N PHE A 7 20.42 3.42 -1.80
CA PHE A 7 20.12 2.00 -1.77
C PHE A 7 18.96 1.68 -0.82
N LEU A 8 18.99 2.22 0.41
CA LEU A 8 17.90 2.03 1.38
C LEU A 8 16.55 2.57 0.89
N GLY A 9 16.54 3.74 0.25
CA GLY A 9 15.32 4.30 -0.35
C GLY A 9 14.75 3.42 -1.47
N LEU A 10 15.61 2.95 -2.37
CA LEU A 10 15.22 2.04 -3.45
C LEU A 10 14.75 0.68 -2.93
N LEU A 11 15.40 0.15 -1.88
CA LEU A 11 15.00 -1.10 -1.24
C LEU A 11 13.60 -0.97 -0.62
N ASN A 12 13.36 0.07 0.18
CA ASN A 12 12.04 0.33 0.76
C ASN A 12 10.97 0.48 -0.33
N ALA A 13 11.24 1.27 -1.37
CA ALA A 13 10.30 1.47 -2.47
C ALA A 13 10.02 0.18 -3.26
N SER A 14 11.02 -0.69 -3.43
CA SER A 14 10.87 -2.00 -4.09
C SER A 14 10.01 -2.94 -3.26
N VAL A 15 10.26 -3.01 -1.94
CA VAL A 15 9.46 -3.81 -1.01
C VAL A 15 8.02 -3.31 -1.00
N TRP A 16 7.82 -1.99 -0.91
CA TRP A 16 6.50 -1.39 -0.91
C TRP A 16 5.72 -1.72 -2.18
N LEU A 17 6.32 -1.48 -3.35
CA LEU A 17 5.70 -1.77 -4.64
C LEU A 17 5.43 -3.27 -4.81
N GLY A 18 6.41 -4.11 -4.48
CA GLY A 18 6.30 -5.57 -4.58
C GLY A 18 5.18 -6.13 -3.71
N SER A 19 5.06 -5.66 -2.46
CA SER A 19 3.96 -6.02 -1.57
C SER A 19 2.60 -5.67 -2.15
N MET A 20 2.45 -4.47 -2.74
CA MET A 20 1.17 -4.05 -3.32
C MET A 20 0.79 -4.87 -4.55
N VAL A 21 1.74 -5.14 -5.44
CA VAL A 21 1.53 -5.97 -6.63
C VAL A 21 1.19 -7.40 -6.24
N PHE A 22 1.98 -8.01 -5.34
CA PHE A 22 1.76 -9.38 -4.88
C PHE A 22 0.41 -9.53 -4.18
N PHE A 23 0.05 -8.58 -3.31
CA PHE A 23 -1.23 -8.63 -2.61
C PHE A 23 -2.41 -8.55 -3.58
N THR A 24 -2.33 -7.64 -4.56
CA THR A 24 -3.42 -7.38 -5.51
C THR A 24 -3.60 -8.53 -6.50
N LEU A 25 -2.51 -9.11 -7.00
CA LEU A 25 -2.55 -10.11 -8.07
C LEU A 25 -2.58 -11.56 -7.57
N ALA A 26 -2.00 -11.85 -6.40
CA ALA A 26 -1.89 -13.21 -5.89
C ALA A 26 -2.75 -13.41 -4.64
N VAL A 27 -2.53 -12.61 -3.59
CA VAL A 27 -3.16 -12.86 -2.27
C VAL A 27 -4.68 -12.68 -2.34
N GLY A 28 -5.14 -11.55 -2.90
CA GLY A 28 -6.57 -11.26 -3.05
C GLY A 28 -7.30 -12.37 -3.81
N PRO A 29 -6.92 -12.68 -5.07
CA PRO A 29 -7.53 -13.75 -5.84
C PRO A 29 -7.39 -15.14 -5.19
N GLY A 30 -6.26 -15.42 -4.54
CA GLY A 30 -5.99 -16.71 -3.89
C GLY A 30 -6.97 -17.02 -2.75
N PHE A 31 -7.32 -16.03 -1.92
CA PHE A 31 -8.31 -16.24 -0.85
C PHE A 31 -9.74 -16.52 -1.35
N PHE A 32 -10.06 -16.09 -2.57
CA PHE A 32 -11.37 -16.28 -3.17
C PHE A 32 -11.36 -17.27 -4.35
N SER A 33 -10.29 -18.07 -4.48
CA SER A 33 -10.19 -19.13 -5.47
C SER A 33 -11.16 -20.26 -5.16
N THR A 34 -11.49 -21.06 -6.17
CA THR A 34 -12.43 -22.18 -6.02
C THR A 34 -11.92 -23.20 -4.99
N GLU A 35 -10.63 -23.48 -4.99
CA GLU A 35 -9.97 -24.42 -4.07
C GLU A 35 -10.06 -23.92 -2.62
N MET A 36 -9.74 -22.65 -2.39
CA MET A 36 -9.77 -22.03 -1.06
C MET A 36 -11.20 -21.96 -0.52
N LEU A 37 -12.17 -21.64 -1.39
CA LEU A 37 -13.58 -21.60 -1.05
C LEU A 37 -14.17 -22.98 -0.78
N GLN A 38 -13.69 -24.04 -1.44
CA GLN A 38 -14.06 -25.42 -1.13
C GLN A 38 -13.51 -25.87 0.22
N LEU A 39 -12.27 -25.46 0.56
CA LEU A 39 -11.61 -25.87 1.81
C LEU A 39 -12.16 -25.15 3.04
N LEU A 40 -12.28 -23.81 2.99
CA LEU A 40 -12.68 -22.99 4.14
C LEU A 40 -14.17 -22.62 4.12
N GLY A 41 -14.81 -22.59 2.95
CA GLY A 41 -16.11 -21.94 2.79
C GLY A 41 -16.02 -20.41 2.77
N ARG A 42 -16.98 -19.75 2.12
CA ARG A 42 -17.01 -18.28 1.92
C ARG A 42 -16.84 -17.44 3.20
N PRO A 43 -17.51 -17.73 4.34
CA PRO A 43 -17.42 -16.89 5.53
C PRO A 43 -16.02 -16.90 6.15
N TYR A 44 -15.40 -18.07 6.23
CA TYR A 44 -14.08 -18.27 6.84
C TYR A 44 -12.94 -17.81 5.91
N ALA A 45 -13.07 -18.01 4.60
CA ALA A 45 -12.13 -17.45 3.62
C ALA A 45 -12.10 -15.92 3.68
N GLY A 46 -13.28 -15.27 3.77
CA GLY A 46 -13.36 -13.82 3.95
C GLY A 46 -12.78 -13.33 5.28
N ALA A 47 -12.98 -14.07 6.37
CA ALA A 47 -12.38 -13.74 7.67
C ALA A 47 -10.84 -13.88 7.65
N ALA A 48 -10.32 -14.95 7.01
CA ALA A 48 -8.88 -15.14 6.83
C ALA A 48 -8.26 -14.01 5.99
N ALA A 49 -8.92 -13.62 4.90
CA ALA A 49 -8.50 -12.50 4.06
C ALA A 49 -8.42 -11.19 4.87
N GLN A 50 -9.38 -10.92 5.77
CA GLN A 50 -9.36 -9.72 6.62
C GLN A 50 -8.18 -9.66 7.59
N VAL A 51 -7.75 -10.82 8.15
CA VAL A 51 -6.58 -10.88 9.03
C VAL A 51 -5.31 -10.49 8.27
N ILE A 52 -5.12 -11.04 7.07
CA ILE A 52 -3.96 -10.72 6.23
C ILE A 52 -4.02 -9.27 5.74
N LEU A 53 -5.22 -8.78 5.37
CA LEU A 53 -5.43 -7.40 4.95
C LEU A 53 -4.98 -6.40 6.03
N SER A 54 -5.14 -6.73 7.32
CA SER A 54 -4.70 -5.87 8.43
C SER A 54 -3.19 -5.72 8.46
N ARG A 55 -2.48 -6.83 8.34
CA ARG A 55 -1.02 -6.85 8.30
C ARG A 55 -0.48 -6.18 7.03
N TYR A 56 -1.20 -6.31 5.92
CA TYR A 56 -0.87 -5.63 4.68
C TYR A 56 -0.94 -4.10 4.84
N PHE A 57 -2.03 -3.55 5.39
CA PHE A 57 -2.13 -2.10 5.61
C PHE A 57 -1.08 -1.58 6.60
N ASP A 58 -0.77 -2.33 7.66
CA ASP A 58 0.33 -1.99 8.58
C ASP A 58 1.66 -1.90 7.82
N ALA A 59 1.96 -2.87 6.95
CA ALA A 59 3.18 -2.88 6.15
C ALA A 59 3.25 -1.69 5.19
N LEU A 60 2.14 -1.31 4.55
CA LEU A 60 2.09 -0.11 3.68
C LEU A 60 2.35 1.16 4.48
N LEU A 61 1.79 1.27 5.69
CA LEU A 61 2.01 2.41 6.57
C LEU A 61 3.48 2.53 6.96
N TRP A 62 4.10 1.42 7.36
CA TRP A 62 5.54 1.38 7.68
C TRP A 62 6.41 1.79 6.48
N CYS A 63 6.12 1.28 5.28
CA CYS A 63 6.84 1.66 4.06
C CYS A 63 6.71 3.17 3.77
N GLY A 64 5.53 3.75 3.99
CA GLY A 64 5.29 5.19 3.86
C GLY A 64 6.07 6.02 4.88
N ILE A 65 6.11 5.59 6.15
CA ILE A 65 6.92 6.23 7.19
C ILE A 65 8.40 6.19 6.82
N LEU A 66 8.92 5.03 6.43
CA LEU A 66 10.31 4.87 6.02
C LEU A 66 10.65 5.73 4.79
N ALA A 67 9.73 5.88 3.84
CA ALA A 67 9.91 6.77 2.69
C ALA A 67 10.00 8.25 3.09
N LEU A 68 9.19 8.71 4.05
CA LEU A 68 9.26 10.08 4.57
C LEU A 68 10.54 10.33 5.39
N VAL A 69 10.93 9.36 6.22
CA VAL A 69 12.20 9.43 6.97
C VAL A 69 13.37 9.49 6.00
N HIS A 70 13.35 8.66 4.94
CA HIS A 70 14.36 8.68 3.89
C HIS A 70 14.45 10.05 3.20
N LEU A 71 13.31 10.66 2.86
CA LEU A 71 13.27 12.01 2.29
C LEU A 71 13.84 13.07 3.25
N GLY A 72 13.55 12.95 4.55
CA GLY A 72 14.11 13.83 5.57
C GLY A 72 15.63 13.68 5.71
N VAL A 73 16.13 12.45 5.73
CA VAL A 73 17.58 12.16 5.71
C VAL A 73 18.23 12.77 4.47
N GLU A 74 17.61 12.65 3.29
CA GLU A 74 18.13 13.24 2.06
C GLU A 74 18.26 14.77 2.14
N TYR A 75 17.27 15.43 2.74
CA TYR A 75 17.28 16.87 2.99
C TYR A 75 18.45 17.27 3.91
N PHE A 76 18.60 16.60 5.05
CA PHE A 76 19.68 16.91 6.00
C PHE A 76 21.08 16.68 5.43
N TYR A 77 21.29 15.61 4.65
CA TYR A 77 22.61 15.29 4.09
C TYR A 77 22.97 16.13 2.86
N SER A 78 22.00 16.49 2.03
CA SER A 78 22.28 17.14 0.73
C SER A 78 22.14 18.66 0.78
N GLY A 79 21.46 19.21 1.78
CA GLY A 79 21.11 20.64 1.87
C GLY A 79 20.23 21.13 0.70
N ARG A 80 19.76 20.22 -0.15
CA ARG A 80 18.93 20.53 -1.32
C ARG A 80 17.47 20.70 -0.89
N PRO A 81 16.72 21.62 -1.52
CA PRO A 81 15.31 21.78 -1.21
C PRO A 81 14.54 20.49 -1.47
N ILE A 82 13.67 20.11 -0.52
CA ILE A 82 12.78 18.96 -0.65
C ILE A 82 11.88 19.16 -1.88
N ASN A 83 11.77 18.14 -2.72
CA ASN A 83 10.77 18.12 -3.78
C ASN A 83 9.37 18.07 -3.15
N LYS A 84 8.71 19.23 -3.07
CA LYS A 84 7.37 19.39 -2.45
C LYS A 84 6.32 18.46 -3.08
N ARG A 85 6.44 18.14 -4.36
CA ARG A 85 5.50 17.21 -5.04
C ARG A 85 5.68 15.79 -4.53
N LEU A 86 6.92 15.34 -4.37
CA LEU A 86 7.24 14.02 -3.85
C LEU A 86 6.85 13.89 -2.38
N ALA A 87 7.16 14.91 -1.58
CA ALA A 87 6.74 14.99 -0.18
C ALA A 87 5.21 14.94 -0.05
N GLY A 88 4.50 15.73 -0.86
CA GLY A 88 3.04 15.73 -0.90
C GLY A 88 2.44 14.38 -1.30
N LEU A 89 3.03 13.71 -2.28
CA LEU A 89 2.64 12.36 -2.70
C LEU A 89 2.81 11.35 -1.55
N LEU A 90 3.99 11.31 -0.91
CA LEU A 90 4.26 10.39 0.19
C LEU A 90 3.36 10.67 1.40
N ALA A 91 3.12 11.94 1.73
CA ALA A 91 2.19 12.32 2.79
C ALA A 91 0.76 11.89 2.46
N ALA A 92 0.31 12.08 1.21
CA ALA A 92 -1.01 11.63 0.78
C ALA A 92 -1.15 10.10 0.86
N LEU A 93 -0.14 9.35 0.40
CA LEU A 93 -0.12 7.88 0.50
C LEU A 93 -0.16 7.41 1.96
N LEU A 94 0.56 8.10 2.87
CA LEU A 94 0.54 7.78 4.29
C LEU A 94 -0.84 8.02 4.91
N VAL A 95 -1.46 9.18 4.64
CA VAL A 95 -2.80 9.51 5.14
C VAL A 95 -3.83 8.51 4.62
N VAL A 96 -3.75 8.15 3.34
CA VAL A 96 -4.62 7.16 2.72
C VAL A 96 -4.43 5.78 3.35
N GLY A 97 -3.18 5.35 3.58
CA GLY A 97 -2.87 4.08 4.25
C GLY A 97 -3.42 4.05 5.68
N TRP A 98 -3.20 5.12 6.44
CA TRP A 98 -3.72 5.26 7.79
C TRP A 98 -5.25 5.23 7.85
N ALA A 99 -5.93 6.00 6.99
CA ALA A 99 -7.40 6.02 6.90
C ALA A 99 -7.98 4.66 6.46
N SER A 100 -7.27 3.96 5.57
CA SER A 100 -7.69 2.62 5.11
C SER A 100 -7.64 1.59 6.25
N GLY A 101 -6.58 1.60 7.06
CA GLY A 101 -6.46 0.72 8.23
C GLY A 101 -7.40 1.11 9.38
N SER A 102 -7.54 2.39 9.68
CA SER A 102 -8.29 2.87 10.86
C SER A 102 -9.80 2.97 10.65
N TYR A 103 -10.27 3.19 9.43
CA TYR A 103 -11.69 3.42 9.14
C TYR A 103 -12.29 2.37 8.19
N ILE A 104 -11.66 2.14 7.05
CA ILE A 104 -12.25 1.29 5.99
C ILE A 104 -12.23 -0.18 6.41
N GLN A 105 -11.11 -0.65 6.93
CA GLN A 105 -10.95 -2.03 7.36
C GLN A 105 -11.90 -2.46 8.50
N PRO A 106 -12.01 -1.75 9.63
CA PRO A 106 -12.94 -2.14 10.69
C PRO A 106 -14.40 -2.09 10.20
N LYS A 107 -14.74 -1.16 9.31
CA LYS A 107 -16.06 -1.10 8.70
C LYS A 107 -16.36 -2.33 7.84
N LEU A 108 -15.39 -2.78 7.03
CA LEU A 108 -15.51 -4.01 6.25
C LEU A 108 -15.64 -5.26 7.14
N LYS A 109 -14.90 -5.31 8.24
CA LYS A 109 -14.98 -6.39 9.24
C LYS A 109 -16.35 -6.45 9.90
N ASP A 110 -16.87 -5.33 10.37
CA ASP A 110 -18.22 -5.23 10.97
C ASP A 110 -19.32 -5.65 9.97
N LEU A 111 -19.25 -5.18 8.72
CA LEU A 111 -20.21 -5.55 7.68
C LEU A 111 -20.16 -7.05 7.35
N HIS A 112 -18.96 -7.64 7.28
CA HIS A 112 -18.79 -9.08 7.06
C HIS A 112 -19.40 -9.92 8.20
N LEU A 113 -19.19 -9.49 9.45
CA LEU A 113 -19.80 -10.15 10.61
C LEU A 113 -21.34 -10.08 10.55
N ARG A 114 -21.91 -8.91 10.21
CA ARG A 114 -23.36 -8.74 10.08
C ARG A 114 -23.98 -9.56 8.94
N MET A 115 -23.25 -9.75 7.84
CA MET A 115 -23.71 -10.61 6.73
C MET A 115 -23.84 -12.09 7.12
N HIS A 116 -22.99 -12.54 8.04
CA HIS A 116 -22.89 -13.95 8.43
C HIS A 116 -23.46 -14.27 9.82
N ALA A 117 -23.92 -13.26 10.56
CA ALA A 117 -24.51 -13.45 11.87
C ALA A 117 -25.85 -14.23 11.79
N VAL A 118 -26.04 -15.13 12.75
CA VAL A 118 -27.21 -16.03 12.82
C VAL A 118 -28.48 -15.24 13.14
N GLN A 119 -28.38 -14.19 13.97
CA GLN A 119 -29.53 -13.43 14.48
C GLN A 119 -30.00 -12.29 13.57
N THR A 120 -29.47 -12.16 12.35
CA THR A 120 -29.79 -11.04 11.46
C THR A 120 -30.87 -11.44 10.45
N THR A 121 -31.89 -10.60 10.29
CA THR A 121 -32.98 -10.81 9.31
C THR A 121 -32.45 -10.83 7.88
N ALA A 122 -33.19 -11.45 6.95
CA ALA A 122 -32.81 -11.53 5.54
C ALA A 122 -32.61 -10.13 4.90
N ALA A 123 -33.45 -9.16 5.27
CA ALA A 123 -33.35 -7.77 4.81
C ALA A 123 -32.04 -7.10 5.28
N GLN A 124 -31.69 -7.26 6.56
CA GLN A 124 -30.46 -6.71 7.12
C GLN A 124 -29.20 -7.38 6.53
N LYS A 125 -29.25 -8.69 6.24
CA LYS A 125 -28.15 -9.40 5.55
C LYS A 125 -27.92 -8.86 4.13
N LEU A 126 -29.00 -8.56 3.41
CA LEU A 126 -28.91 -8.01 2.05
C LEU A 126 -28.33 -6.59 2.06
N GLU A 127 -28.76 -5.75 3.00
CA GLU A 127 -28.23 -4.40 3.18
C GLU A 127 -26.74 -4.42 3.56
N ALA A 128 -26.35 -5.29 4.49
CA ALA A 128 -24.95 -5.48 4.87
C ALA A 128 -24.10 -5.93 3.68
N LYS A 129 -24.62 -6.85 2.84
CA LYS A 129 -23.93 -7.31 1.62
C LYS A 129 -23.73 -6.20 0.60
N LYS A 130 -24.74 -5.36 0.35
CA LYS A 130 -24.63 -4.22 -0.57
C LYS A 130 -23.62 -3.19 -0.06
N SER A 131 -23.68 -2.90 1.23
CA SER A 131 -22.75 -1.97 1.88
C SER A 131 -21.32 -2.50 1.88
N PHE A 132 -21.14 -3.81 2.13
CA PHE A 132 -19.85 -4.48 2.05
C PHE A 132 -19.26 -4.37 0.65
N GLY A 133 -20.04 -4.69 -0.39
CA GLY A 133 -19.59 -4.59 -1.79
C GLY A 133 -19.14 -3.18 -2.16
N ARG A 134 -19.89 -2.15 -1.74
CA ARG A 134 -19.51 -0.74 -1.93
C ARG A 134 -18.18 -0.40 -1.24
N TRP A 135 -18.05 -0.67 0.05
CA TRP A 135 -16.84 -0.35 0.80
C TRP A 135 -15.64 -1.16 0.32
N HIS A 136 -15.86 -2.39 -0.12
CA HIS A 136 -14.82 -3.24 -0.68
C HIS A 136 -14.33 -2.66 -2.01
N GLY A 137 -15.25 -2.26 -2.89
CA GLY A 137 -14.90 -1.59 -4.15
C GLY A 137 -14.14 -0.27 -3.93
N VAL A 138 -14.57 0.55 -2.96
CA VAL A 138 -13.85 1.78 -2.57
C VAL A 138 -12.43 1.46 -2.09
N SER A 139 -12.28 0.45 -1.22
CA SER A 139 -10.97 0.01 -0.73
C SER A 139 -10.06 -0.47 -1.86
N GLN A 140 -10.59 -1.22 -2.82
CA GLN A 140 -9.85 -1.67 -4.01
C GLN A 140 -9.42 -0.50 -4.88
N GLY A 141 -10.32 0.46 -5.14
CA GLY A 141 -10.00 1.66 -5.90
C GLY A 141 -8.89 2.49 -5.25
N ILE A 142 -8.96 2.67 -3.92
CA ILE A 142 -7.92 3.34 -3.14
C ILE A 142 -6.59 2.59 -3.22
N ASN A 143 -6.61 1.26 -3.10
CA ASN A 143 -5.41 0.43 -3.20
C ASN A 143 -4.75 0.55 -4.58
N LEU A 144 -5.52 0.53 -5.66
CA LEU A 144 -5.01 0.71 -7.03
C LEU A 144 -4.45 2.12 -7.25
N LEU A 145 -5.11 3.16 -6.74
CA LEU A 145 -4.61 4.53 -6.81
C LEU A 145 -3.29 4.67 -6.05
N ALA A 146 -3.22 4.08 -4.85
CA ALA A 146 -2.00 4.05 -4.05
C ALA A 146 -0.87 3.28 -4.77
N LEU A 147 -1.19 2.17 -5.44
CA LEU A 147 -0.23 1.39 -6.23
C LEU A 147 0.39 2.26 -7.34
N VAL A 148 -0.44 3.02 -8.06
CA VAL A 148 0.04 3.98 -9.07
C VAL A 148 0.93 5.06 -8.42
N GLY A 149 0.54 5.59 -7.25
CA GLY A 149 1.35 6.56 -6.52
C GLY A 149 2.72 6.01 -6.11
N VAL A 150 2.78 4.78 -5.60
CA VAL A 150 4.03 4.10 -5.24
C VAL A 150 4.87 3.79 -6.47
N LEU A 151 4.25 3.41 -7.59
CA LEU A 151 4.94 3.21 -8.86
C LEU A 151 5.60 4.51 -9.36
N VAL A 152 4.89 5.64 -9.30
CA VAL A 152 5.43 6.97 -9.64
C VAL A 152 6.57 7.36 -8.70
N TYR A 153 6.44 7.10 -7.41
CA TYR A 153 7.51 7.32 -6.43
C TYR A 153 8.76 6.49 -6.75
N TYR A 154 8.59 5.19 -7.00
CA TYR A 154 9.66 4.27 -7.38
C TYR A 154 10.37 4.74 -8.65
N TRP A 155 9.60 5.09 -9.69
CA TRP A 155 10.12 5.60 -10.95
C TRP A 155 10.92 6.91 -10.78
N THR A 156 10.45 7.80 -9.92
CA THR A 156 11.15 9.07 -9.63
C THR A 156 12.48 8.84 -8.92
N LEU A 157 12.53 7.89 -7.98
CA LEU A 157 13.77 7.51 -7.29
C LEU A 157 14.79 6.86 -8.23
N THR A 158 14.36 6.00 -9.15
CA THR A 158 15.28 5.35 -10.11
C THR A 158 15.79 6.33 -11.16
N SER A 159 14.93 7.22 -11.64
CA SER A 159 15.24 8.21 -12.69
C SER A 159 16.11 9.37 -12.21
N SER A 160 16.20 9.60 -10.89
CA SER A 160 17.02 10.69 -10.35
C SER A 160 18.51 10.37 -10.57
N PRO A 161 19.28 11.16 -11.35
CA PRO A 161 20.66 10.83 -11.67
C PRO A 161 21.51 10.75 -10.41
N SER A 162 22.35 9.71 -10.29
CA SER A 162 23.45 9.72 -9.34
C SER A 162 24.45 10.81 -9.77
N THR A 163 24.28 12.02 -9.25
CA THR A 163 25.26 13.11 -9.46
C THR A 163 26.59 12.65 -8.86
N GLY A 164 27.48 12.09 -9.69
CA GLY A 164 28.74 11.54 -9.22
C GLY A 164 29.61 10.77 -10.22
N ARG A 165 29.18 10.51 -11.47
CA ARG A 165 30.02 9.77 -12.44
C ARG A 165 30.36 10.48 -13.76
N TYR A 166 29.83 11.67 -14.03
CA TYR A 166 30.02 12.35 -15.33
C TYR A 166 30.80 13.68 -15.28
N ASN A 167 31.44 14.02 -14.16
CA ASN A 167 32.26 15.25 -14.07
C ASN A 167 33.78 15.00 -14.12
N MET A 168 34.23 13.76 -14.36
CA MET A 168 35.67 13.43 -14.36
C MET A 168 36.21 13.04 -15.74
N GLN A 169 35.53 13.44 -16.82
CA GLN A 169 36.02 13.27 -18.19
C GLN A 169 36.22 14.58 -18.95
N MET A 170 35.89 15.74 -18.36
CA MET A 170 36.08 17.04 -19.02
C MET A 170 37.39 17.76 -18.63
N PHE A 171 38.28 17.08 -17.88
CA PHE A 171 39.60 17.60 -17.47
C PHE A 171 40.76 16.70 -17.95
N ARG A 172 40.61 16.02 -19.08
CA ARG A 172 41.74 15.29 -19.68
C ARG A 172 41.88 15.62 -21.16
N ASN A 173 42.85 16.50 -21.38
CA ASN A 173 43.57 16.86 -22.62
C ASN A 173 42.82 17.72 -23.64
#